data_AF-A0A2S6PMF9-F1
#
_entry.id   AF-A0A2S6PMF9-F1
#
_cell.length_a   1.000
_cell.length_b   1.000
_cell.length_c   1.000
_cell.angle_alpha   90.00
_cell.angle_beta   90.00
_cell.angle_gamma   90.00
#
_symmetry.space_group_name_H-M   'P 1'
#
loop_
_entity.id
_entity.type
_entity.pdbx_description
1 polymer ?
#
loop_
_entity_poly.entity_id
_entity_poly.type
_entity_poly.pdbx_seq_one_letter_code
_entity_poly.pdbx_strand_id
1 'polypeptide(L)'
;MLNVKERLRALEIPTRVRGLTENQQFAIATGLGFAVPMLMFAAIATGSRVWLMVQLPVSVALALPVLWLLKPWYEGLPKESQRRFTAAPLAYYLILVTLFAWLALVSTPDGRGKAAGLLLLVWCLQFVYGTGVEPSNFAVERLRGRLGRAAPVRTLALWCGLIGVLWFMQYTQDDERFRPVLLGATLTLGAAGAAVTLKVFARVRRICTTLHLRTTDMIRSLEELSRATDTDRQDKQAAARRAWDVLEVTLLTRVDTGFHLAGSFVLPTESITELGRTLMTVIDAPHHDETKQQLAVTDLQAIRAACRGRIDVLA
;
A
#
# COMPACT_ATOMS: atom_id res chain seq x y z
N MET A 1 0.66 26.66 -21.59
CA MET A 1 0.29 25.31 -21.10
C MET A 1 1.15 24.29 -21.84
N LEU A 2 2.26 23.88 -21.21
CA LEU A 2 3.20 22.92 -21.80
C LEU A 2 2.60 21.51 -21.79
N ASN A 3 2.81 20.81 -22.90
CA ASN A 3 2.23 19.52 -23.23
C ASN A 3 2.67 18.48 -22.18
N VAL A 4 1.73 17.77 -21.56
CA VAL A 4 2.01 16.72 -20.55
C VAL A 4 2.98 15.65 -21.11
N LYS A 5 3.00 15.49 -22.44
CA LYS A 5 3.96 14.66 -23.18
C LYS A 5 5.42 15.12 -23.07
N GLU A 6 5.69 16.42 -22.93
CA GLU A 6 7.04 16.97 -22.76
C GLU A 6 7.51 16.91 -21.30
N ARG A 7 6.60 17.06 -20.32
CA ARG A 7 6.93 16.81 -18.91
C ARG A 7 7.25 15.35 -18.61
N LEU A 8 6.66 14.42 -19.35
CA LEU A 8 7.02 13.00 -19.30
C LEU A 8 8.35 12.69 -20.00
N ARG A 9 8.79 13.50 -20.98
CA ARG A 9 10.15 13.41 -21.55
C ARG A 9 11.22 14.00 -20.64
N ALA A 10 10.90 15.04 -19.87
CA ALA A 10 11.82 15.63 -18.88
C ALA A 10 12.16 14.68 -17.71
N LEU A 11 11.39 13.61 -17.53
CA LEU A 11 11.82 12.42 -16.78
C LEU A 11 12.68 11.56 -17.72
N GLU A 12 13.83 12.07 -18.15
CA GLU A 12 14.81 11.42 -19.04
C GLU A 12 15.83 10.54 -18.27
N ILE A 13 15.68 10.46 -16.95
CA ILE A 13 16.43 9.56 -16.05
C ILE A 13 16.11 8.05 -16.27
N PRO A 14 14.91 7.59 -16.69
CA PRO A 14 14.59 6.16 -16.79
C PRO A 14 15.08 5.50 -18.09
N THR A 15 15.61 6.23 -19.08
CA THR A 15 16.07 5.63 -20.35
C THR A 15 17.50 5.09 -20.28
N ARG A 16 18.41 5.74 -19.54
CA ARG A 16 19.79 5.21 -19.38
C ARG A 16 19.85 3.96 -18.51
N VAL A 17 18.98 3.84 -17.51
CA VAL A 17 18.96 2.66 -16.61
C VAL A 17 18.37 1.43 -17.30
N ARG A 18 17.51 1.59 -18.31
CA ARG A 18 17.04 0.48 -19.16
C ARG A 18 18.15 -0.16 -20.03
N GLY A 19 19.32 0.48 -20.15
CA GLY A 19 20.50 -0.10 -20.80
C GLY A 19 21.31 -1.04 -19.89
N LEU A 20 21.03 -1.06 -18.59
CA LEU A 20 21.69 -1.97 -17.64
C LEU A 20 21.05 -3.36 -17.68
N THR A 21 21.88 -4.40 -17.56
CA THR A 21 21.39 -5.77 -17.48
C THR A 21 20.59 -5.99 -16.18
N GLU A 22 19.67 -6.95 -16.17
CA GLU A 22 18.85 -7.29 -15.01
C GLU A 22 19.70 -7.56 -13.75
N ASN A 23 20.84 -8.24 -13.92
CA ASN A 23 21.79 -8.51 -12.84
C ASN A 23 22.44 -7.23 -12.29
N GLN A 24 22.72 -6.24 -13.14
CA GLN A 24 23.27 -4.95 -12.70
C GLN A 24 22.21 -4.12 -11.97
N GLN A 25 20.97 -4.11 -12.47
CA GLN A 25 19.85 -3.45 -11.78
C GLN A 25 19.60 -4.07 -10.40
N PHE A 26 19.61 -5.40 -10.31
CA PHE A 26 19.51 -6.12 -9.05
C PHE A 26 20.65 -5.76 -8.09
N ALA A 27 21.91 -5.82 -8.54
CA ALA A 27 23.07 -5.49 -7.71
C ALA A 27 23.02 -4.04 -7.18
N ILE A 28 22.64 -3.08 -8.02
CA ILE A 28 22.47 -1.68 -7.62
C ILE A 28 21.32 -1.54 -6.62
N ALA A 29 20.19 -2.21 -6.86
CA ALA A 29 19.05 -2.15 -5.96
C ALA A 29 19.34 -2.79 -4.60
N THR A 30 20.06 -3.91 -4.57
CA THR A 30 20.54 -4.54 -3.33
C THR A 30 21.51 -3.60 -2.61
N GLY A 31 22.49 -3.04 -3.32
CA GLY A 31 23.45 -2.09 -2.76
C GLY A 31 22.77 -0.87 -2.15
N LEU A 32 21.86 -0.23 -2.87
CA LEU A 32 21.05 0.88 -2.38
C LEU A 32 20.15 0.45 -1.20
N GLY A 33 19.51 -0.72 -1.30
CA GLY A 33 18.65 -1.29 -0.27
C GLY A 33 19.37 -1.58 1.04
N PHE A 34 20.68 -1.90 1.01
CA PHE A 34 21.53 -1.99 2.19
C PHE A 34 22.09 -0.64 2.65
N ALA A 35 22.42 0.25 1.71
CA ALA A 35 22.94 1.58 2.00
C ALA A 35 21.92 2.42 2.78
N VAL A 36 20.63 2.29 2.50
CA VAL A 36 19.56 2.99 3.23
C VAL A 36 19.61 2.68 4.74
N PRO A 37 19.44 1.43 5.22
CA PRO A 37 19.52 1.11 6.64
C PRO A 37 20.91 1.37 7.26
N MET A 38 22.00 1.25 6.48
CA MET A 38 23.36 1.58 6.94
C MET A 38 23.55 3.08 7.21
N LEU A 39 23.16 3.93 6.25
CA LEU A 39 23.15 5.39 6.42
C LEU A 39 22.22 5.78 7.58
N MET A 40 21.10 5.06 7.72
CA MET A 40 20.18 5.29 8.81
C MET A 40 20.82 5.00 10.18
N PHE A 41 21.53 3.88 10.29
CA PHE A 41 22.22 3.48 11.52
C PHE A 41 23.38 4.43 11.86
N ALA A 42 24.19 4.81 10.87
CA ALA A 42 25.32 5.71 11.05
C ALA A 42 24.91 7.11 11.55
N ALA A 43 23.80 7.64 11.04
CA ALA A 43 23.28 8.93 11.47
C ALA A 43 22.74 8.89 12.92
N ILE A 44 22.17 7.76 13.35
CA ILE A 44 21.76 7.55 14.75
C ILE A 44 22.98 7.39 15.66
N ALA A 45 24.01 6.66 15.21
CA ALA A 45 25.25 6.44 15.96
C ALA A 45 26.00 7.76 16.22
N THR A 46 26.03 8.65 15.22
CA THR A 46 26.72 9.96 15.33
C THR A 46 25.97 10.99 16.18
N GLY A 47 24.67 10.79 16.45
CA GLY A 47 23.88 11.65 17.35
C GLY A 47 23.66 13.10 16.87
N SER A 48 24.00 13.41 15.62
CA SER A 48 23.88 14.76 15.08
C SER A 48 22.43 15.10 14.72
N ARG A 49 21.92 16.20 15.28
CA ARG A 49 20.54 16.71 15.03
C ARG A 49 20.30 17.07 13.57
N VAL A 50 21.32 17.64 12.91
CA VAL A 50 21.25 18.01 11.49
C VAL A 50 21.16 16.76 10.62
N TRP A 51 21.95 15.73 10.96
CA TRP A 51 21.91 14.45 10.26
C TRP A 51 20.57 13.76 10.37
N LEU A 52 19.92 13.77 11.54
CA LEU A 52 18.57 13.20 11.71
C LEU A 52 17.52 13.88 10.81
N MET A 53 17.61 15.20 10.62
CA MET A 53 16.67 15.94 9.75
C MET A 53 16.91 15.70 8.25
N VAL A 54 18.17 15.58 7.83
CA VAL A 54 18.53 15.35 6.42
C VAL A 54 18.36 13.89 6.02
N GLN A 55 18.60 12.95 6.93
CA GLN A 55 18.55 11.52 6.68
C GLN A 55 17.14 11.03 6.33
N LEU A 56 16.09 11.53 6.99
CA LEU A 56 14.70 11.12 6.73
C LEU A 56 14.29 11.30 5.25
N PRO A 57 14.43 12.50 4.64
CA PRO A 57 14.09 12.67 3.22
C PRO A 57 15.05 11.90 2.30
N VAL A 58 16.35 11.84 2.63
CA VAL A 58 17.34 11.09 1.82
C VAL A 58 17.03 9.60 1.81
N SER A 59 16.63 9.05 2.96
CA SER A 59 16.24 7.65 3.12
C SER A 59 15.04 7.27 2.26
N VAL A 60 14.01 8.11 2.27
CA VAL A 60 12.82 7.93 1.42
C VAL A 60 13.19 8.07 -0.05
N ALA A 61 14.02 9.05 -0.40
CA ALA A 61 14.47 9.29 -1.77
C ALA A 61 15.32 8.13 -2.32
N LEU A 62 16.12 7.47 -1.49
CA LEU A 62 16.96 6.32 -1.87
C LEU A 62 16.17 5.00 -1.92
N ALA A 63 15.12 4.85 -1.10
CA ALA A 63 14.32 3.64 -1.10
C ALA A 63 13.39 3.52 -2.32
N LEU A 64 12.92 4.63 -2.89
CA LEU A 64 12.05 4.63 -4.08
C LEU A 64 12.73 4.02 -5.33
N PRO A 65 13.98 4.38 -5.69
CA PRO A 65 14.73 3.75 -6.78
C PRO A 65 14.97 2.25 -6.59
N VAL A 66 15.20 1.78 -5.35
CA VAL A 66 15.39 0.35 -5.06
C VAL A 66 14.19 -0.46 -5.52
N LEU A 67 12.99 0.03 -5.21
CA LEU A 67 11.74 -0.63 -5.60
C LEU A 67 11.56 -0.65 -7.11
N TRP A 68 11.91 0.46 -7.77
CA TRP A 68 11.81 0.58 -9.22
C TRP A 68 12.79 -0.37 -9.94
N LEU A 69 14.02 -0.49 -9.42
CA LEU A 69 15.06 -1.36 -9.99
C LEU A 69 14.80 -2.86 -9.74
N LEU A 70 14.14 -3.23 -8.63
CA LEU A 70 13.81 -4.63 -8.33
C LEU A 70 12.58 -5.15 -9.10
N LYS A 71 11.71 -4.25 -9.58
CA LYS A 71 10.48 -4.62 -10.31
C LYS A 71 10.74 -5.57 -11.49
N PRO A 72 11.61 -5.26 -12.47
CA PRO A 72 11.83 -6.14 -13.63
C PRO A 72 12.39 -7.50 -13.25
N TRP A 73 13.31 -7.56 -12.27
CA TRP A 73 13.84 -8.83 -11.77
C TRP A 73 12.75 -9.71 -11.16
N TYR A 74 11.88 -9.11 -10.36
CA TYR A 74 10.76 -9.85 -9.76
C TYR A 74 9.78 -10.37 -10.81
N GLU A 75 9.51 -9.56 -11.86
CA GLU A 75 8.64 -9.95 -12.98
C GLU A 75 9.24 -11.07 -13.84
N GLY A 76 10.57 -11.14 -13.95
CA GLY A 76 11.29 -12.19 -14.68
C GLY A 76 11.32 -13.57 -13.99
N LEU A 77 11.01 -13.64 -12.69
CA LEU A 77 11.02 -14.89 -11.94
C LEU A 77 9.91 -15.86 -12.38
N PRO A 78 10.13 -17.19 -12.30
CA PRO A 78 9.06 -18.18 -12.47
C PRO A 78 7.88 -17.93 -11.52
N LYS A 79 6.66 -18.23 -11.96
CA LYS A 79 5.42 -18.02 -11.19
C LYS A 79 5.46 -18.62 -9.77
N GLU A 80 6.06 -19.80 -9.60
CA GLU A 80 6.22 -20.43 -8.29
C GLU A 80 7.17 -19.65 -7.38
N SER A 81 8.30 -19.18 -7.92
CA SER A 81 9.25 -18.36 -7.19
C SER A 81 8.65 -17.01 -6.83
N GLN A 82 7.91 -16.37 -7.76
CA GLN A 82 7.18 -15.15 -7.47
C GLN A 82 6.24 -15.35 -6.29
N ARG A 83 5.47 -16.46 -6.25
CA ARG A 83 4.57 -16.85 -5.16
C ARG A 83 5.30 -17.02 -3.81
N ARG A 84 6.52 -17.56 -3.80
CA ARG A 84 7.34 -17.67 -2.57
C ARG A 84 7.90 -16.33 -2.09
N PHE A 85 8.37 -15.49 -3.00
CA PHE A 85 8.94 -14.17 -2.69
C PHE A 85 7.91 -13.07 -2.41
N THR A 86 6.61 -13.37 -2.52
CA THR A 86 5.51 -12.41 -2.26
C THR A 86 5.50 -11.84 -0.85
N ALA A 87 5.83 -12.67 0.14
CA ALA A 87 5.86 -12.26 1.53
C ALA A 87 7.15 -11.52 1.90
N ALA A 88 8.18 -11.59 1.05
CA ALA A 88 9.51 -11.06 1.37
C ALA A 88 9.51 -9.55 1.64
N PRO A 89 8.83 -8.68 0.87
CA PRO A 89 8.82 -7.25 1.17
C PRO A 89 8.05 -6.91 2.45
N LEU A 90 6.99 -7.66 2.76
CA LEU A 90 6.27 -7.53 4.02
C LEU A 90 7.14 -7.98 5.19
N ALA A 91 7.74 -9.16 5.08
CA ALA A 91 8.60 -9.72 6.12
C ALA A 91 9.79 -8.81 6.39
N TYR A 92 10.45 -8.32 5.33
CA TYR A 92 11.52 -7.34 5.43
C TYR A 92 11.06 -6.05 6.11
N TYR A 93 9.90 -5.51 5.73
CA TYR A 93 9.32 -4.35 6.39
C TYR A 93 9.04 -4.62 7.88
N LEU A 94 8.40 -5.74 8.23
CA LEU A 94 8.11 -6.10 9.62
C LEU A 94 9.38 -6.32 10.46
N ILE A 95 10.43 -6.90 9.86
CA ILE A 95 11.74 -7.06 10.49
C ILE A 95 12.35 -5.69 10.77
N LEU A 96 12.37 -4.78 9.79
CA LEU A 96 12.89 -3.41 9.98
C LEU A 96 12.11 -2.66 11.06
N VAL A 97 10.78 -2.72 11.02
CA VAL A 97 9.92 -2.08 12.02
C VAL A 97 10.20 -2.61 13.41
N THR A 98 10.25 -3.94 13.57
CA THR A 98 10.52 -4.58 14.87
C THR A 98 11.91 -4.22 15.37
N LEU A 99 12.92 -4.26 14.49
CA LEU A 99 14.30 -3.91 14.81
C LEU A 99 14.41 -2.45 15.27
N PHE A 100 13.82 -1.50 14.53
CA PHE A 100 13.88 -0.09 14.89
C PHE A 100 13.07 0.25 16.14
N ALA A 101 11.90 -0.38 16.34
CA ALA A 101 11.14 -0.24 17.58
C ALA A 101 11.91 -0.80 18.78
N TRP A 102 12.55 -1.97 18.63
CA TRP A 102 13.40 -2.56 19.65
C TRP A 102 14.60 -1.68 19.98
N LEU A 103 15.33 -1.21 18.97
CA LEU A 103 16.45 -0.30 19.14
C LEU A 103 16.01 1.02 19.79
N ALA A 104 14.82 1.53 19.44
CA ALA A 104 14.27 2.73 20.06
C ALA A 104 14.05 2.51 21.56
N LEU A 105 13.47 1.37 21.93
CA LEU A 105 13.22 1.00 23.32
C LEU A 105 14.53 0.89 24.12
N VAL A 106 15.52 0.18 23.59
CA VAL A 106 16.84 0.02 24.23
C VAL A 106 17.59 1.35 24.32
N SER A 107 17.43 2.24 23.35
CA SER A 107 18.11 3.55 23.32
C SER A 107 17.41 4.62 24.17
N THR A 108 16.25 4.32 24.76
CA THR A 108 15.52 5.30 25.58
C THR A 108 16.29 5.83 26.80
N PRO A 109 17.08 5.02 27.54
CA PRO A 109 17.82 5.49 28.72
C PRO A 109 18.99 6.40 28.32
N ASP A 110 19.66 6.09 27.21
CA ASP A 110 20.89 6.77 26.76
C ASP A 110 20.62 8.06 25.95
N GLY A 111 19.40 8.23 25.43
CA GLY A 111 19.03 9.47 24.73
C GLY A 111 17.72 9.39 23.95
N ARG A 112 16.69 10.10 24.46
CA ARG A 112 15.34 10.16 23.84
C ARG A 112 15.34 10.65 22.39
N GLY A 113 16.31 11.48 21.99
CA GLY A 113 16.44 11.94 20.60
C GLY A 113 16.74 10.81 19.60
N LYS A 114 17.57 9.83 19.97
CA LYS A 114 17.88 8.67 19.11
C LYS A 114 16.66 7.77 18.95
N ALA A 115 15.98 7.51 20.06
CA ALA A 115 14.76 6.72 20.10
C ALA A 115 13.62 7.37 19.28
N ALA A 116 13.48 8.69 19.38
CA ALA A 116 12.53 9.47 18.58
C ALA A 116 12.82 9.36 17.07
N GLY A 117 14.09 9.51 16.67
CA GLY A 117 14.52 9.37 15.28
C GLY A 117 14.18 8.00 14.70
N LEU A 118 14.44 6.92 15.44
CA LEU A 118 14.11 5.54 15.05
C LEU A 118 12.61 5.32 14.83
N LEU A 119 11.75 5.89 15.68
CA LEU A 119 10.30 5.74 15.55
C LEU A 119 9.71 6.59 14.40
N LEU A 120 10.24 7.79 14.19
CA LEU A 120 9.88 8.62 13.02
C LEU A 120 10.32 7.96 11.71
N LEU A 121 11.45 7.26 11.72
CA LEU A 121 11.94 6.49 10.59
C LEU A 121 10.97 5.37 10.20
N VAL A 122 10.46 4.62 11.18
CA VAL A 122 9.42 3.60 10.97
C VAL A 122 8.19 4.23 10.29
N TRP A 123 7.77 5.41 10.74
CA TRP A 123 6.64 6.13 10.14
C TRP A 123 6.92 6.53 8.67
N CYS A 124 8.13 6.96 8.35
CA CYS A 124 8.52 7.26 6.97
C CYS A 124 8.65 6.01 6.08
N LEU A 125 9.17 4.91 6.61
CA LEU A 125 9.25 3.62 5.90
C LEU A 125 7.86 3.11 5.51
N GLN A 126 6.84 3.35 6.34
CA GLN A 126 5.45 3.03 6.00
C GLN A 126 4.97 3.77 4.75
N PHE A 127 5.44 4.99 4.49
CA PHE A 127 5.08 5.74 3.28
C PHE A 127 5.62 5.05 2.03
N VAL A 128 6.88 4.60 2.08
CA VAL A 128 7.52 3.85 1.00
C VAL A 128 6.82 2.50 0.79
N TYR A 129 6.57 1.78 1.88
CA TYR A 129 5.85 0.51 1.83
C TYR A 129 4.45 0.65 1.22
N GLY A 130 3.70 1.68 1.65
CA GLY A 130 2.34 1.93 1.19
C GLY A 130 2.23 2.46 -0.25
N THR A 131 3.31 2.94 -0.87
CA THR A 131 3.23 3.60 -2.19
C THR A 131 3.49 2.72 -3.40
N GLY A 132 4.06 1.51 -3.26
CA GLY A 132 4.29 0.72 -4.48
C GLY A 132 5.11 -0.56 -4.35
N VAL A 133 5.25 -1.14 -3.17
CA VAL A 133 6.08 -2.36 -3.01
C VAL A 133 5.32 -3.63 -3.43
N GLU A 134 4.01 -3.55 -3.64
CA GLU A 134 3.22 -4.75 -3.88
C GLU A 134 3.22 -5.13 -5.36
N PRO A 135 3.73 -6.33 -5.72
CA PRO A 135 3.77 -6.77 -7.11
C PRO A 135 2.36 -6.89 -7.68
N SER A 136 2.19 -6.54 -8.96
CA SER A 136 0.91 -6.69 -9.68
C SER A 136 0.54 -8.15 -9.93
N ASN A 137 1.51 -9.06 -9.87
CA ASN A 137 1.29 -10.50 -10.05
C ASN A 137 0.40 -11.06 -8.91
N PHE A 138 -0.62 -11.86 -9.27
CA PHE A 138 -1.54 -12.52 -8.34
C PHE A 138 -2.29 -11.57 -7.38
N ALA A 139 -2.68 -10.39 -7.85
CA ALA A 139 -3.27 -9.35 -7.00
C ALA A 139 -4.58 -9.77 -6.30
N VAL A 140 -5.40 -10.59 -6.95
CA VAL A 140 -6.68 -11.09 -6.41
C VAL A 140 -6.44 -12.13 -5.31
N GLU A 141 -5.55 -13.10 -5.52
CA GLU A 141 -5.17 -14.10 -4.51
C GLU A 141 -4.67 -13.42 -3.21
N ARG A 142 -3.92 -12.32 -3.36
CA ARG A 142 -3.29 -11.59 -2.25
C ARG A 142 -4.22 -10.59 -1.57
N LEU A 143 -5.37 -10.29 -2.17
CA LEU A 143 -6.29 -9.26 -1.68
C LEU A 143 -6.69 -9.49 -0.22
N ARG A 144 -6.93 -10.75 0.18
CA ARG A 144 -7.30 -11.09 1.55
C ARG A 144 -6.22 -10.71 2.56
N GLY A 145 -4.95 -10.96 2.24
CA GLY A 145 -3.82 -10.61 3.10
C GLY A 145 -3.63 -9.09 3.18
N ARG A 146 -3.78 -8.40 2.05
CA ARG A 146 -3.70 -6.94 1.93
C ARG A 146 -4.72 -6.23 2.80
N LEU A 147 -5.99 -6.58 2.64
CA LEU A 147 -7.07 -6.03 3.47
C LEU A 147 -6.90 -6.39 4.96
N GLY A 148 -6.25 -7.52 5.26
CA GLY A 148 -6.00 -7.95 6.64
C GLY A 148 -4.92 -7.17 7.36
N ARG A 149 -3.85 -6.80 6.64
CA ARG A 149 -2.69 -6.11 7.20
C ARG A 149 -2.76 -4.59 7.08
N ALA A 150 -3.56 -4.07 6.14
CA ALA A 150 -3.80 -2.66 5.88
C ALA A 150 -3.99 -1.82 7.17
N ALA A 151 -5.05 -2.11 7.93
CA ALA A 151 -5.36 -1.39 9.17
C ALA A 151 -4.31 -1.55 10.28
N PRO A 152 -3.88 -2.77 10.67
CA PRO A 152 -2.93 -2.93 11.77
C PRO A 152 -1.54 -2.36 11.44
N VAL A 153 -1.03 -2.55 10.21
CA VAL A 153 0.26 -2.00 9.81
C VAL A 153 0.23 -0.47 9.79
N ARG A 154 -0.86 0.13 9.27
CA ARG A 154 -1.04 1.58 9.29
C ARG A 154 -1.13 2.13 10.71
N THR A 155 -1.89 1.46 11.57
CA THR A 155 -2.06 1.83 12.99
C THR A 155 -0.73 1.79 13.73
N LEU A 156 0.03 0.71 13.57
CA LEU A 156 1.34 0.56 14.18
C LEU A 156 2.29 1.69 13.76
N ALA A 157 2.39 1.96 12.45
CA ALA A 157 3.23 3.04 11.95
C ALA A 157 2.78 4.42 12.46
N LEU A 158 1.47 4.67 12.57
CA LEU A 158 0.93 5.91 13.14
C LEU A 158 1.36 6.09 14.60
N TRP A 159 1.27 5.03 15.42
CA TRP A 159 1.70 5.08 16.82
C TRP A 159 3.21 5.25 16.94
N CYS A 160 4.02 4.60 16.10
CA CYS A 160 5.45 4.87 16.03
C CYS A 160 5.72 6.35 15.73
N GLY A 161 5.08 6.91 14.70
CA GLY A 161 5.23 8.33 14.37
C GLY A 161 4.83 9.25 15.51
N LEU A 162 3.70 8.97 16.17
CA LEU A 162 3.18 9.77 17.27
C LEU A 162 4.10 9.75 18.50
N ILE A 163 4.53 8.56 18.94
CA ILE A 163 5.49 8.41 20.04
C ILE A 163 6.82 9.05 19.67
N GLY A 164 7.27 8.89 18.42
CA GLY A 164 8.46 9.55 17.89
C GLY A 164 8.41 11.07 17.99
N VAL A 165 7.29 11.70 17.59
CA VAL A 165 7.07 13.15 17.75
C VAL A 165 7.09 13.56 19.22
N LEU A 166 6.39 12.83 20.10
CA LEU A 166 6.35 13.15 21.53
C LEU A 166 7.74 13.07 22.16
N TRP A 167 8.52 12.02 21.87
CA TRP A 167 9.88 11.87 22.38
C TRP A 167 10.83 12.90 21.78
N PHE A 168 10.63 13.29 20.53
CA PHE A 168 11.38 14.39 19.92
C PHE A 168 11.09 15.71 20.61
N MET A 169 9.82 16.04 20.85
CA MET A 169 9.41 17.25 21.57
C MET A 169 10.02 17.29 22.98
N GLN A 170 9.93 16.19 23.73
CA GLN A 170 10.57 16.06 25.04
C GLN A 170 12.09 16.28 24.97
N TYR A 171 12.76 15.70 23.98
CA TYR A 171 14.20 15.88 23.78
C TYR A 171 14.58 17.33 23.44
N THR A 172 13.74 18.04 22.70
CA THR A 172 13.99 19.46 22.35
C THR A 172 13.60 20.44 23.45
N GLN A 173 12.69 20.06 24.35
CA GLN A 173 12.14 20.92 25.41
C GLN A 173 12.37 20.28 26.78
N ASP A 174 13.62 20.38 27.24
CA ASP A 174 14.08 19.81 28.51
C ASP A 174 13.80 20.72 29.73
N ASP A 175 13.25 21.93 29.52
CA ASP A 175 12.92 22.86 30.61
C ASP A 175 11.61 22.41 31.30
N GLU A 176 11.65 22.29 32.64
CA GLU A 176 10.53 21.85 33.48
C GLU A 176 9.26 22.68 33.27
N ARG A 177 9.41 23.95 32.83
CA ARG A 177 8.28 24.82 32.49
C ARG A 177 7.37 24.28 31.39
N PHE A 178 7.88 23.46 30.48
CA PHE A 178 7.09 22.88 29.39
C PHE A 178 6.45 21.52 29.72
N ARG A 179 6.74 20.97 30.91
CA ARG A 179 6.20 19.67 31.37
C ARG A 179 4.66 19.60 31.34
N PRO A 180 3.88 20.59 31.82
CA PRO A 180 2.42 20.53 31.72
C PRO A 180 1.92 20.59 30.27
N VAL A 181 2.60 21.35 29.41
CA VAL A 181 2.28 21.44 27.97
C VAL A 181 2.52 20.09 27.28
N LEU A 182 3.66 19.44 27.59
CA LEU A 182 3.99 18.10 27.06
C LEU A 182 2.98 17.04 27.52
N LEU A 183 2.51 17.09 28.76
CA LEU A 183 1.46 16.20 29.27
C LEU A 183 0.13 16.44 28.53
N GLY A 184 -0.27 17.70 28.36
CA GLY A 184 -1.45 18.07 27.56
C GLY A 184 -1.35 17.56 26.13
N ALA A 185 -0.22 17.82 25.46
CA ALA A 185 0.05 17.35 24.10
C ALA A 185 0.01 15.82 23.99
N THR A 186 0.54 15.10 24.99
CA THR A 186 0.50 13.63 25.05
C THR A 186 -0.93 13.11 25.12
N LEU A 187 -1.77 13.70 25.99
CA LEU A 187 -3.18 13.32 26.11
C LEU A 187 -3.97 13.63 24.84
N THR A 188 -3.79 14.82 24.27
CA THR A 188 -4.47 15.23 23.03
C THR A 188 -4.06 14.36 21.85
N LEU A 189 -2.76 14.13 21.67
CA LEU A 189 -2.26 13.27 20.60
C LEU A 189 -2.68 11.83 20.81
N GLY A 190 -2.65 11.30 22.05
CA GLY A 190 -3.14 9.96 22.36
C GLY A 190 -4.61 9.76 21.99
N ALA A 191 -5.47 10.71 22.37
CA ALA A 191 -6.89 10.69 22.01
C ALA A 191 -7.11 10.78 20.49
N ALA A 192 -6.36 11.67 19.81
CA ALA A 192 -6.39 11.78 18.36
C ALA A 192 -5.92 10.49 17.67
N GLY A 193 -4.85 9.86 18.18
CA GLY A 193 -4.31 8.59 17.69
C GLY A 193 -5.31 7.45 17.81
N ALA A 194 -6.01 7.35 18.93
CA ALA A 194 -7.09 6.39 19.14
C ALA A 194 -8.26 6.63 18.16
N ALA A 195 -8.71 7.88 18.00
CA ALA A 195 -9.77 8.24 17.06
C ALA A 195 -9.38 7.93 15.60
N VAL A 196 -8.13 8.21 15.20
CA VAL A 196 -7.62 7.89 13.86
C VAL A 196 -7.53 6.37 13.68
N THR A 197 -7.10 5.63 14.69
CA THR A 197 -7.07 4.16 14.65
C THR A 197 -8.46 3.60 14.35
N LEU A 198 -9.48 4.02 15.12
CA LEU A 198 -10.86 3.60 14.90
C LEU A 198 -11.35 3.96 13.49
N LYS A 199 -11.03 5.18 13.00
CA LYS A 199 -11.37 5.61 11.64
C LYS A 199 -10.72 4.75 10.56
N VAL A 200 -9.47 4.33 10.75
CA VAL A 200 -8.75 3.45 9.80
C VAL A 200 -9.45 2.09 9.74
N PHE A 201 -9.73 1.46 10.88
CA PHE A 201 -10.44 0.17 10.92
C PHE A 201 -11.85 0.26 10.34
N ALA A 202 -12.61 1.29 10.68
CA ALA A 202 -13.94 1.53 10.13
C ALA A 202 -13.91 1.71 8.61
N ARG A 203 -12.91 2.43 8.08
CA ARG A 203 -12.73 2.59 6.64
C ARG A 203 -12.45 1.25 5.95
N VAL A 204 -11.55 0.44 6.49
CA VAL A 204 -11.25 -0.89 5.88
C VAL A 204 -12.50 -1.76 5.85
N ARG A 205 -13.29 -1.78 6.93
CA ARG A 205 -14.56 -2.50 6.96
C ARG A 205 -15.55 -1.98 5.93
N ARG A 206 -15.74 -0.65 5.85
CA ARG A 206 -16.62 -0.01 4.85
C ARG A 206 -16.22 -0.33 3.42
N ILE A 207 -14.92 -0.30 3.12
CA ILE A 207 -14.38 -0.69 1.81
C ILE A 207 -14.66 -2.17 1.53
N CYS A 208 -14.42 -3.06 2.51
CA CYS A 208 -14.72 -4.49 2.37
C CYS A 208 -16.22 -4.74 2.12
N THR A 209 -17.12 -4.07 2.85
CA THR A 209 -18.57 -4.16 2.65
C THR A 209 -18.95 -3.66 1.27
N THR A 210 -18.49 -2.47 0.88
CA THR A 210 -18.79 -1.89 -0.44
C THR A 210 -18.29 -2.81 -1.56
N LEU A 211 -17.05 -3.29 -1.44
CA LEU A 211 -16.47 -4.20 -2.42
C LEU A 211 -17.24 -5.52 -2.51
N HIS A 212 -17.66 -6.08 -1.36
CA HIS A 212 -18.50 -7.29 -1.34
C HIS A 212 -19.83 -7.08 -2.07
N LEU A 213 -20.52 -5.96 -1.80
CA LEU A 213 -21.79 -5.63 -2.43
C LEU A 213 -21.62 -5.41 -3.93
N ARG A 214 -20.68 -4.54 -4.36
CA ARG A 214 -20.45 -4.24 -5.79
C ARG A 214 -20.01 -5.47 -6.58
N THR A 215 -19.20 -6.33 -5.97
CA THR A 215 -18.78 -7.59 -6.61
C THR A 215 -19.97 -8.55 -6.75
N THR A 216 -20.88 -8.57 -5.76
CA THR A 216 -22.11 -9.37 -5.83
C THR A 216 -23.06 -8.85 -6.91
N ASP A 217 -23.23 -7.52 -6.99
CA ASP A 217 -24.02 -6.87 -8.05
C ASP A 217 -23.46 -7.20 -9.44
N MET A 218 -22.13 -7.21 -9.58
CA MET A 218 -21.46 -7.55 -10.84
C MET A 218 -21.68 -9.01 -11.22
N ILE A 219 -21.50 -9.96 -10.28
CA ILE A 219 -21.77 -11.39 -10.52
C ILE A 219 -23.23 -11.57 -10.95
N ARG A 220 -24.17 -10.95 -10.25
CA ARG A 220 -25.60 -11.01 -10.60
C ARG A 220 -25.86 -10.43 -11.99
N SER A 221 -25.22 -9.32 -12.35
CA SER A 221 -25.39 -8.70 -13.67
C SER A 221 -24.88 -9.60 -14.80
N LEU A 222 -23.78 -10.34 -14.58
CA LEU A 222 -23.29 -11.34 -15.53
C LEU A 222 -24.22 -12.55 -15.62
N GLU A 223 -24.77 -13.03 -14.51
CA GLU A 223 -25.76 -14.11 -14.50
C GLU A 223 -27.05 -13.70 -15.24
N GLU A 224 -27.56 -12.48 -15.00
CA GLU A 224 -28.72 -11.94 -15.72
C GLU A 224 -28.43 -11.78 -17.21
N LEU A 225 -27.22 -11.35 -17.59
CA LEU A 225 -26.80 -11.26 -18.99
C LEU A 225 -26.72 -12.64 -19.66
N SER A 226 -26.25 -13.68 -18.95
CA SER A 226 -26.18 -15.04 -19.49
C SER A 226 -27.54 -15.67 -19.79
N ARG A 227 -28.58 -15.21 -19.09
CA ARG A 227 -29.96 -15.68 -19.25
C ARG A 227 -30.83 -14.76 -20.11
N ALA A 228 -30.26 -13.67 -20.63
CA ALA A 228 -30.98 -12.68 -21.41
C ALA A 228 -31.35 -13.23 -22.80
N THR A 229 -32.57 -12.94 -23.25
CA THR A 229 -32.98 -13.10 -24.64
C THR A 229 -32.34 -12.03 -25.52
N ASP A 230 -32.30 -12.22 -26.84
CA ASP A 230 -31.72 -11.25 -27.77
C ASP A 230 -32.37 -9.86 -27.69
N THR A 231 -33.67 -9.81 -27.35
CA THR A 231 -34.43 -8.56 -27.16
C THR A 231 -33.94 -7.74 -25.96
N ASP A 232 -33.54 -8.41 -24.89
CA ASP A 232 -33.21 -7.78 -23.59
C ASP A 232 -31.69 -7.69 -23.40
N ARG A 233 -30.91 -8.31 -24.29
CA ARG A 233 -29.45 -8.45 -24.20
C ARG A 233 -28.76 -7.10 -24.13
N GLN A 234 -29.19 -6.12 -24.92
CA GLN A 234 -28.58 -4.78 -24.93
C GLN A 234 -28.73 -4.06 -23.59
N ASP A 235 -29.92 -4.14 -22.98
CA ASP A 235 -30.19 -3.55 -21.67
C ASP A 235 -29.38 -4.24 -20.56
N LYS A 236 -29.27 -5.56 -20.62
CA LYS A 236 -28.45 -6.34 -19.67
C LYS A 236 -26.95 -6.09 -19.85
N GLN A 237 -26.46 -5.90 -21.07
CA GLN A 237 -25.08 -5.47 -21.33
C GLN A 237 -24.82 -4.08 -20.74
N ALA A 238 -25.73 -3.13 -20.95
CA ALA A 238 -25.62 -1.79 -20.38
C ALA A 238 -25.68 -1.79 -18.85
N ALA A 239 -26.46 -2.69 -18.23
CA ALA A 239 -26.48 -2.90 -16.78
C ALA A 239 -25.14 -3.47 -16.27
N ALA A 240 -24.60 -4.49 -16.95
CA ALA A 240 -23.31 -5.08 -16.59
C ALA A 240 -22.14 -4.09 -16.71
N ARG A 241 -22.13 -3.23 -17.74
CA ARG A 241 -21.13 -2.16 -17.88
C ARG A 241 -21.23 -1.15 -16.73
N ARG A 242 -22.45 -0.70 -16.39
CA ARG A 242 -22.67 0.19 -15.23
C ARG A 242 -22.22 -0.44 -13.92
N ALA A 243 -22.47 -1.74 -13.72
CA ALA A 243 -22.00 -2.47 -12.55
C ALA A 243 -20.46 -2.53 -12.49
N TRP A 244 -19.81 -2.73 -13.64
CA TRP A 244 -18.35 -2.67 -13.75
C TRP A 244 -17.82 -1.27 -13.41
N ASP A 245 -18.36 -0.20 -13.98
CA ASP A 245 -17.87 1.17 -13.74
C ASP A 245 -17.87 1.51 -12.24
N VAL A 246 -18.95 1.12 -11.54
CA VAL A 246 -19.08 1.32 -10.10
C VAL A 246 -18.09 0.45 -9.30
N LEU A 247 -17.85 -0.79 -9.75
CA LEU A 247 -16.87 -1.69 -9.14
C LEU A 247 -15.43 -1.19 -9.36
N GLU A 248 -15.10 -0.72 -10.57
CA GLU A 248 -13.79 -0.19 -10.94
C GLU A 248 -13.40 1.00 -10.08
N VAL A 249 -14.31 1.97 -9.89
CA VAL A 249 -14.10 3.10 -8.99
C VAL A 249 -13.79 2.62 -7.57
N THR A 250 -14.48 1.58 -7.10
CA THR A 250 -14.24 1.00 -5.77
C THR A 250 -12.87 0.32 -5.69
N LEU A 251 -12.45 -0.40 -6.73
CA LEU A 251 -11.16 -1.09 -6.81
C LEU A 251 -9.97 -0.11 -6.89
N LEU A 252 -10.17 1.08 -7.46
CA LEU A 252 -9.17 2.14 -7.52
C LEU A 252 -8.98 2.86 -6.16
N THR A 253 -9.89 2.67 -5.21
CA THR A 253 -9.75 3.30 -3.89
C THR A 253 -8.54 2.76 -3.11
N ARG A 254 -7.96 3.62 -2.26
CA ARG A 254 -6.90 3.23 -1.33
C ARG A 254 -7.50 2.83 0.02
N VAL A 255 -6.96 1.76 0.59
CA VAL A 255 -7.49 1.10 1.79
C VAL A 255 -7.29 1.96 3.05
N ASP A 256 -6.15 2.65 3.16
CA ASP A 256 -5.64 3.07 4.49
C ASP A 256 -5.75 4.57 4.80
N THR A 257 -5.75 5.42 3.77
CA THR A 257 -5.46 6.86 3.93
C THR A 257 -6.55 7.75 3.35
N GLY A 258 -7.27 7.28 2.31
CA GLY A 258 -8.20 8.12 1.54
C GLY A 258 -7.52 9.31 0.87
N PHE A 259 -6.19 9.38 0.91
CA PHE A 259 -5.38 10.38 0.23
C PHE A 259 -4.84 9.79 -1.06
N HIS A 260 -4.82 10.57 -2.14
CA HIS A 260 -4.37 10.10 -3.45
C HIS A 260 -2.88 9.74 -3.51
N LEU A 261 -2.04 10.23 -2.58
CA LEU A 261 -0.59 10.13 -2.65
C LEU A 261 0.03 8.98 -1.81
N ALA A 262 -0.70 8.44 -0.83
CA ALA A 262 -0.14 7.50 0.14
C ALA A 262 -1.11 6.38 0.46
N GLY A 263 -0.63 5.16 0.76
CA GLY A 263 -1.46 4.05 1.26
C GLY A 263 -1.69 2.93 0.25
N SER A 264 -2.02 1.74 0.76
CA SER A 264 -2.16 0.55 -0.07
C SER A 264 -3.41 0.63 -0.96
N PHE A 265 -3.27 0.23 -2.22
CA PHE A 265 -4.41 0.10 -3.14
C PHE A 265 -5.26 -1.11 -2.75
N VAL A 266 -6.54 -1.17 -3.19
CA VAL A 266 -7.33 -2.40 -3.13
C VAL A 266 -6.83 -3.39 -4.18
N LEU A 267 -6.66 -2.98 -5.43
CA LEU A 267 -5.94 -3.73 -6.48
C LEU A 267 -4.97 -2.80 -7.23
N PRO A 268 -3.82 -3.30 -7.69
CA PRO A 268 -2.97 -2.56 -8.61
C PRO A 268 -3.72 -2.23 -9.90
N THR A 269 -3.47 -1.05 -10.47
CA THR A 269 -4.16 -0.58 -11.69
C THR A 269 -4.04 -1.58 -12.84
N GLU A 270 -2.87 -2.18 -13.02
CA GLU A 270 -2.63 -3.20 -14.05
C GLU A 270 -3.62 -4.37 -13.92
N SER A 271 -3.82 -4.90 -12.71
CA SER A 271 -4.75 -5.99 -12.42
C SER A 271 -6.21 -5.58 -12.60
N ILE A 272 -6.56 -4.32 -12.31
CA ILE A 272 -7.91 -3.78 -12.56
C ILE A 272 -8.17 -3.74 -14.07
N THR A 273 -7.20 -3.28 -14.87
CA THR A 273 -7.35 -3.24 -16.33
C THR A 273 -7.43 -4.63 -16.94
N GLU A 274 -6.74 -5.62 -16.38
CA GLU A 274 -6.82 -7.02 -16.81
C GLU A 274 -8.19 -7.61 -16.50
N LEU A 275 -8.67 -7.43 -15.26
CA LEU A 275 -10.01 -7.85 -14.86
C LEU A 275 -11.10 -7.16 -15.72
N GLY A 276 -10.96 -5.87 -15.98
CA GLY A 276 -11.86 -5.11 -16.84
C GLY A 276 -11.88 -5.63 -18.27
N ARG A 277 -10.71 -5.94 -18.84
CA ARG A 277 -10.62 -6.58 -20.17
C ARG A 277 -11.35 -7.93 -20.19
N THR A 278 -11.10 -8.80 -19.22
CA THR A 278 -11.79 -10.10 -19.12
C THR A 278 -13.31 -9.91 -19.03
N LEU A 279 -13.78 -8.97 -18.21
CA LEU A 279 -15.21 -8.70 -18.06
C LEU A 279 -15.83 -8.12 -19.33
N MET A 280 -15.18 -7.17 -20.00
CA MET A 280 -15.68 -6.63 -21.27
C MET A 280 -15.74 -7.72 -22.35
N THR A 281 -14.79 -8.65 -22.40
CA THR A 281 -14.87 -9.77 -23.35
C THR A 281 -16.07 -10.69 -23.13
N VAL A 282 -16.56 -10.80 -21.88
CA VAL A 282 -17.77 -11.58 -21.54
C VAL A 282 -19.02 -10.76 -21.85
N ILE A 283 -19.03 -9.47 -21.53
CA ILE A 283 -20.17 -8.58 -21.73
C ILE A 283 -20.44 -8.37 -23.22
N ASP A 284 -19.41 -8.12 -24.01
CA ASP A 284 -19.51 -7.79 -25.42
C ASP A 284 -19.60 -9.05 -26.31
N ALA A 285 -19.47 -10.25 -25.72
CA ALA A 285 -19.58 -11.49 -26.46
C ALA A 285 -20.96 -11.60 -27.15
N PRO A 286 -21.00 -11.89 -28.46
CA PRO A 286 -22.27 -12.04 -29.17
C PRO A 286 -23.06 -13.26 -28.68
N HIS A 287 -22.34 -14.30 -28.23
CA HIS A 287 -22.93 -15.54 -27.70
C HIS A 287 -22.38 -15.79 -26.30
N HIS A 288 -23.16 -16.48 -25.46
CA HIS A 288 -22.73 -16.85 -24.13
C HIS A 288 -21.58 -17.87 -24.20
N ASP A 289 -20.44 -17.50 -23.63
CA ASP A 289 -19.27 -18.36 -23.46
C ASP A 289 -19.13 -18.70 -21.97
N GLU A 290 -19.63 -19.88 -21.59
CA GLU A 290 -19.67 -20.34 -20.20
C GLU A 290 -18.26 -20.38 -19.58
N THR A 291 -17.23 -20.72 -20.36
CA THR A 291 -15.85 -20.84 -19.85
C THR A 291 -15.28 -19.48 -19.47
N LYS A 292 -15.46 -18.47 -20.33
CA LYS A 292 -15.00 -17.10 -20.05
C LYS A 292 -15.80 -16.45 -18.93
N GLN A 293 -17.10 -16.70 -18.88
CA GLN A 293 -17.94 -16.23 -17.78
C GLN A 293 -17.51 -16.87 -16.45
N GLN A 294 -17.26 -18.18 -16.42
CA GLN A 294 -16.80 -18.87 -15.23
C GLN A 294 -15.47 -18.31 -14.72
N LEU A 295 -14.53 -18.01 -15.63
CA LEU A 295 -13.25 -17.37 -15.30
C LEU A 295 -13.48 -16.00 -14.62
N ALA A 296 -14.27 -15.13 -15.24
CA ALA A 296 -14.58 -13.81 -14.72
C ALA A 296 -15.31 -13.87 -13.36
N VAL A 297 -16.28 -14.78 -13.22
CA VAL A 297 -17.01 -15.02 -11.98
C VAL A 297 -16.08 -15.56 -10.89
N THR A 298 -15.11 -16.42 -11.24
CA THR A 298 -14.13 -16.96 -10.27
C THR A 298 -13.28 -15.86 -9.66
N ASP A 299 -12.78 -14.92 -10.48
CA ASP A 299 -12.00 -13.77 -9.99
C ASP A 299 -12.85 -12.86 -9.09
N LEU A 300 -14.09 -12.58 -9.49
CA LEU A 300 -15.04 -11.82 -8.67
C LEU A 300 -15.35 -12.56 -7.35
N GLN A 301 -15.53 -13.88 -7.37
CA GLN A 301 -15.74 -14.67 -6.17
C GLN A 301 -14.53 -14.63 -5.23
N ALA A 302 -13.31 -14.65 -5.76
CA ALA A 302 -12.10 -14.50 -4.97
C ALA A 302 -12.02 -13.11 -4.30
N ILE A 303 -12.40 -12.05 -5.02
CA ILE A 303 -12.51 -10.68 -4.45
C ILE A 303 -13.55 -10.66 -3.32
N ARG A 304 -14.73 -11.26 -3.55
CA ARG A 304 -15.82 -11.35 -2.56
C ARG A 304 -15.39 -12.13 -1.32
N ALA A 305 -14.68 -13.25 -1.50
CA ALA A 305 -14.19 -14.11 -0.42
C ALA A 305 -13.09 -13.43 0.41
N ALA A 306 -12.26 -12.58 -0.20
CA ALA A 306 -11.26 -11.78 0.50
C ALA A 306 -11.88 -10.80 1.52
N CYS A 307 -13.12 -10.37 1.28
CA CYS A 307 -13.84 -9.39 2.11
C CYS A 307 -14.69 -10.01 3.23
N ARG A 308 -15.11 -11.29 3.11
CA ARG A 308 -16.10 -11.92 4.01
C ARG A 308 -15.83 -11.78 5.51
N GLY A 309 -14.56 -11.89 5.94
CA GLY A 309 -14.19 -11.79 7.36
C GLY A 309 -14.09 -10.37 7.92
N ARG A 310 -14.40 -9.35 7.10
CA ARG A 310 -14.21 -7.92 7.44
C ARG A 310 -15.40 -7.06 7.03
N ILE A 311 -16.54 -7.69 6.76
CA ILE A 311 -17.80 -6.98 6.51
C ILE A 311 -18.19 -6.27 7.80
N ASP A 312 -18.55 -5.00 7.68
CA ASP A 312 -19.10 -4.25 8.78
C ASP A 312 -20.47 -4.83 9.15
N VAL A 313 -20.55 -5.48 10.32
CA VAL A 313 -21.78 -6.12 10.81
C VAL A 313 -22.81 -5.08 11.27
N LEU A 314 -22.37 -3.82 11.45
CA LEU A 314 -23.21 -2.70 11.90
C LEU A 314 -23.62 -1.76 10.76
N ALA A 315 -23.24 -2.05 9.51
CA ALA A 315 -23.53 -1.23 8.33
C ALA A 315 -24.86 -1.59 7.65
#